data_AF-F4L4J0-F1
#
_entry.id   AF-F4L4J0-F1
#
_cell.length_a   1.000
_cell.length_b   1.000
_cell.length_c   1.000
_cell.angle_alpha   90.00
_cell.angle_beta   90.00
_cell.angle_gamma   90.00
#
_symmetry.space_group_name_H-M   'P 1'
#
loop_
_entity.id
_entity.type
_entity.pdbx_description
1 polymer ?
#
loop_
_entity_poly.entity_id
_entity_poly.type
_entity_poly.pdbx_seq_one_letter_code
_entity_poly.pdbx_strand_id
1 'polypeptide(L)'
;MAAKFKTTGFARFFIIMLFVAPLAYIGASYYNGQDGIGNIKRFFKIGETETVESNEKDGDDATSFNPFRGSSQLQRQVDELKAENEDLQERLREQEIEIQELKREMRLLRQQ
;
A
#
# COMPACT_ATOMS: atom_id res chain seq x y z
N MET A 1 -42.62 -4.33 -15.57
CA MET A 1 -42.55 -3.20 -14.63
C MET A 1 -41.28 -3.35 -13.82
N ALA A 2 -40.38 -2.36 -13.81
CA ALA A 2 -39.12 -2.45 -13.06
C ALA A 2 -39.38 -2.27 -11.56
N ALA A 3 -39.06 -3.27 -10.75
CA ALA A 3 -39.20 -3.21 -9.31
C ALA A 3 -38.17 -2.20 -8.74
N LYS A 4 -38.66 -1.16 -8.06
CA LYS A 4 -37.82 -0.18 -7.38
C LYS A 4 -37.45 -0.74 -6.00
N PHE A 5 -36.24 -1.27 -5.85
CA PHE A 5 -35.75 -1.73 -4.56
C PHE A 5 -35.58 -0.53 -3.62
N LYS A 6 -36.35 -0.51 -2.53
CA LYS A 6 -36.20 0.48 -1.46
C LYS A 6 -35.09 -0.01 -0.53
N THR A 7 -33.92 0.62 -0.58
CA THR A 7 -32.83 0.37 0.37
C THR A 7 -33.23 0.86 1.75
N THR A 8 -33.15 -0.01 2.76
CA THR A 8 -33.41 0.35 4.15
C THR A 8 -32.24 1.15 4.73
N GLY A 9 -32.47 1.94 5.77
CA GLY A 9 -31.40 2.71 6.43
C GLY A 9 -30.24 1.81 6.91
N PHE A 10 -30.56 0.60 7.36
CA PHE A 10 -29.58 -0.43 7.71
C PHE A 10 -28.74 -0.88 6.49
N ALA A 11 -29.36 -1.14 5.34
CA ALA A 11 -28.64 -1.49 4.12
C ALA A 11 -27.68 -0.37 3.68
N ARG A 12 -28.11 0.90 3.80
CA ARG A 12 -27.25 2.05 3.50
C ARG A 12 -26.05 2.15 4.45
N PHE A 13 -26.24 1.89 5.74
CA PHE A 13 -25.15 1.82 6.72
C PHE A 13 -24.16 0.68 6.38
N PHE A 14 -24.67 -0.50 6.06
CA PHE A 14 -23.85 -1.66 5.74
C PHE A 14 -22.99 -1.44 4.48
N ILE A 15 -23.55 -0.82 3.45
CA ILE A 15 -22.82 -0.47 2.23
C ILE A 15 -21.67 0.50 2.54
N ILE A 16 -21.91 1.52 3.38
CA ILE A 16 -20.85 2.44 3.80
C ILE A 16 -19.77 1.71 4.60
N MET A 17 -20.19 0.87 5.55
CA MET A 17 -19.27 0.08 6.38
C MET A 17 -18.36 -0.83 5.54
N LEU A 18 -18.86 -1.38 4.44
CA LEU A 18 -18.07 -2.21 3.52
C LEU A 18 -16.81 -1.49 3.00
N PHE A 19 -16.89 -0.18 2.79
CA PHE A 19 -15.76 0.63 2.32
C PHE A 19 -14.98 1.25 3.49
N VAL A 20 -15.68 1.71 4.53
CA VAL A 20 -15.04 2.38 5.68
C VAL A 20 -14.20 1.41 6.51
N ALA A 21 -14.65 0.17 6.69
CA ALA A 21 -13.92 -0.82 7.49
C ALA A 21 -12.50 -1.14 6.95
N PRO A 22 -12.32 -1.49 5.65
CA PRO A 22 -10.98 -1.72 5.11
C PRO A 22 -10.13 -0.45 5.10
N LEU A 23 -10.71 0.73 4.82
CA LEU A 23 -9.99 2.00 4.89
C LEU A 23 -9.52 2.32 6.32
N ALA A 24 -10.38 2.11 7.32
CA ALA A 24 -10.04 2.30 8.73
C ALA A 24 -8.96 1.32 9.20
N TYR A 25 -9.00 0.07 8.72
CA TYR A 25 -7.94 -0.92 9.00
C TYR A 25 -6.59 -0.47 8.44
N ILE A 26 -6.56 0.02 7.19
CA ILE A 26 -5.33 0.58 6.59
C ILE A 26 -4.84 1.77 7.40
N GLY A 27 -5.70 2.72 7.75
CA GLY A 27 -5.32 3.88 8.56
C GLY A 27 -4.77 3.50 9.94
N ALA A 28 -5.43 2.57 10.63
CA ALA A 28 -4.99 2.09 11.94
C ALA A 28 -3.67 1.32 11.86
N SER A 29 -3.46 0.51 10.83
CA SER A 29 -2.20 -0.21 10.63
C SER A 29 -1.03 0.74 10.33
N TYR A 30 -1.26 1.79 9.53
CA TYR A 30 -0.25 2.80 9.23
C TYR A 30 0.22 3.52 10.50
N TYR A 31 -0.72 3.87 11.38
CA TYR A 31 -0.39 4.47 12.68
C TYR A 31 0.44 3.52 13.58
N ASN A 32 0.20 2.21 13.50
CA ASN A 32 0.94 1.20 14.26
C ASN A 32 2.23 0.73 13.57
N GLY A 33 2.63 1.34 12.45
CA GLY A 33 3.83 0.95 11.68
C GLY A 33 3.71 -0.41 10.97
N GLN A 34 2.48 -0.92 10.81
CA GLN A 34 2.20 -2.17 10.10
C GLN A 34 1.69 -1.89 8.68
N ASP A 35 2.02 -2.79 7.76
CA ASP A 35 1.67 -2.65 6.35
C ASP A 35 0.25 -3.20 6.07
N GLY A 36 -0.78 -2.38 6.33
CA GLY A 36 -2.19 -2.78 6.22
C GLY A 36 -2.63 -3.17 4.82
N ILE A 37 -2.10 -2.49 3.80
CA ILE A 37 -2.41 -2.78 2.39
C ILE A 37 -1.85 -4.16 2.03
N GLY A 38 -0.62 -4.45 2.46
CA GLY A 38 0.01 -5.77 2.29
C GLY A 38 -0.79 -6.89 2.96
N ASN A 39 -1.27 -6.68 4.18
CA ASN A 39 -2.11 -7.65 4.89
C ASN A 39 -3.44 -7.89 4.18
N ILE A 40 -4.17 -6.84 3.79
CA ILE A 40 -5.45 -6.99 3.07
C ILE A 40 -5.25 -7.76 1.77
N LYS A 41 -4.16 -7.49 1.03
CA LYS A 41 -3.86 -8.19 -0.22
C LYS A 41 -3.60 -9.69 -0.01
N ARG A 42 -2.96 -10.06 1.10
CA ARG A 42 -2.75 -11.47 1.50
C ARG A 42 -4.08 -12.11 1.91
N PHE A 43 -4.89 -11.42 2.71
CA PHE A 43 -6.22 -11.90 3.12
C PHE A 43 -7.18 -12.08 1.93
N PHE A 44 -7.17 -11.17 0.96
CA PHE A 44 -7.97 -11.29 -0.27
C PHE A 44 -7.48 -12.43 -1.17
N LYS A 45 -6.15 -12.64 -1.29
CA LYS A 45 -5.60 -13.79 -2.01
C LYS A 45 -5.95 -15.13 -1.35
N ILE A 46 -6.01 -15.16 -0.02
CA ILE A 46 -6.46 -16.34 0.73
C ILE A 46 -7.95 -16.62 0.49
N GLY A 47 -8.79 -15.57 0.41
CA GLY A 47 -10.23 -15.71 0.15
C GLY A 47 -10.62 -16.14 -1.28
N GLU A 48 -9.75 -15.96 -2.27
CA GLU A 48 -9.93 -16.50 -3.63
C GLU A 48 -9.59 -18.00 -3.73
N THR A 49 -9.02 -18.56 -2.66
CA THR A 49 -8.52 -19.94 -2.58
C THR A 49 -9.12 -20.67 -1.37
N GLU A 50 -10.44 -20.65 -1.18
CA GLU A 50 -11.07 -21.53 -0.19
C GLU A 50 -11.40 -22.91 -0.78
N THR A 51 -10.37 -23.76 -0.84
CA THR A 51 -10.53 -25.17 -0.47
C THR A 51 -9.59 -25.42 0.70
N VAL A 52 -10.18 -25.58 1.88
CA VAL A 52 -9.48 -25.88 3.13
C VAL A 52 -8.87 -27.28 3.04
N GLU A 53 -7.55 -27.37 3.08
CA GLU A 53 -6.86 -28.51 3.68
C GLU A 53 -5.86 -28.01 4.71
N SER A 54 -6.26 -28.15 5.97
CA SER A 54 -5.41 -28.04 7.13
C SER A 54 -4.75 -29.38 7.38
N ASN A 55 -3.62 -29.69 6.74
CA ASN A 55 -2.56 -30.46 7.39
C ASN A 55 -1.21 -30.36 6.67
N GLU A 56 -0.18 -30.57 7.49
CA GLU A 56 1.24 -30.60 7.22
C GLU A 56 1.70 -31.17 5.87
N LYS A 57 2.74 -30.49 5.32
CA LYS A 57 3.82 -31.02 4.48
C LYS A 57 3.51 -31.41 3.03
N ASP A 58 4.01 -30.51 2.18
CA ASP A 58 5.00 -30.78 1.11
C ASP A 58 4.52 -31.31 -0.25
N GLY A 59 5.15 -30.79 -1.31
CA GLY A 59 4.91 -31.16 -2.71
C GLY A 59 4.99 -29.96 -3.66
N ASP A 60 6.12 -29.26 -3.68
CA ASP A 60 7.10 -29.34 -4.79
C ASP A 60 6.84 -28.35 -5.93
N ASP A 61 7.37 -27.14 -5.78
CA ASP A 61 8.36 -26.72 -6.77
C ASP A 61 9.71 -27.10 -6.16
N ALA A 62 10.21 -28.26 -6.57
CA ALA A 62 11.45 -28.83 -6.09
C ALA A 62 12.62 -27.95 -6.50
N THR A 63 13.00 -26.99 -5.66
CA THR A 63 14.41 -26.62 -5.44
C THR A 63 14.58 -25.79 -4.18
N SER A 64 14.80 -26.50 -3.07
CA SER A 64 15.51 -26.02 -1.89
C SER A 64 14.94 -24.75 -1.25
N PHE A 65 14.13 -24.93 -0.20
CA PHE A 65 13.92 -23.91 0.82
C PHE A 65 15.26 -23.64 1.51
N ASN A 66 16.06 -22.78 0.88
CA ASN A 66 17.26 -22.20 1.45
C ASN A 66 16.79 -20.94 2.19
N PRO A 67 16.74 -20.92 3.54
CA PRO A 67 16.44 -19.69 4.29
C PRO A 67 17.42 -18.54 3.96
N PHE A 68 18.54 -18.88 3.31
CA PHE A 68 19.54 -17.97 2.76
C PHE A 68 19.12 -17.26 1.44
N ARG A 69 18.17 -17.81 0.67
CA ARG A 69 17.67 -17.18 -0.58
C ARG A 69 16.62 -16.11 -0.31
N GLY A 70 15.75 -16.32 0.68
CA GLY A 70 14.73 -15.34 1.07
C GLY A 70 15.35 -14.08 1.69
N SER A 71 16.37 -14.24 2.54
CA SER A 71 17.08 -13.12 3.15
C SER A 71 17.82 -12.27 2.12
N SER A 72 18.48 -12.89 1.14
CA SER A 72 19.19 -12.16 0.08
C SER A 72 18.25 -11.43 -0.89
N GLN A 73 17.06 -11.95 -1.17
CA GLN A 73 16.06 -11.24 -1.97
C GLN A 73 15.41 -10.09 -1.19
N LEU A 74 15.12 -10.27 0.09
CA LEU A 74 14.66 -9.19 0.97
C LEU A 74 15.70 -8.09 1.10
N GLN A 75 16.97 -8.46 1.28
CA GLN A 75 18.08 -7.51 1.38
C GLN A 75 18.17 -6.65 0.10
N ARG A 76 18.09 -7.29 -1.07
CA ARG A 76 18.08 -6.58 -2.35
C ARG A 76 16.91 -5.62 -2.51
N GLN A 77 15.71 -6.02 -2.07
CA GLN A 77 14.55 -5.13 -2.09
C GLN A 77 14.71 -3.95 -1.13
N VAL A 78 15.27 -4.18 0.06
CA VAL A 78 15.56 -3.10 1.01
C VAL A 78 16.59 -2.13 0.45
N ASP A 79 17.64 -2.63 -0.19
CA ASP A 79 18.69 -1.81 -0.80
C ASP A 79 18.14 -1.02 -2.00
N GLU A 80 17.31 -1.65 -2.84
CA GLU A 80 16.64 -1.01 -3.98
C GLU A 80 15.65 0.07 -3.52
N LEU A 81 14.80 -0.23 -2.53
CA LEU A 81 13.88 0.74 -1.94
C LEU A 81 14.62 1.90 -1.27
N LYS A 82 15.79 1.64 -0.67
CA LYS A 82 16.61 2.68 -0.07
C LYS A 82 17.22 3.59 -1.13
N ALA A 83 17.74 3.02 -2.21
CA ALA A 83 18.25 3.78 -3.34
C ALA A 83 17.15 4.63 -4.00
N GLU A 84 15.94 4.08 -4.16
CA GLU A 84 14.79 4.81 -4.70
C GLU A 84 14.36 5.96 -3.76
N ASN A 85 14.39 5.75 -2.43
CA ASN A 85 14.14 6.83 -1.47
C ASN A 85 15.19 7.93 -1.54
N GLU A 86 16.46 7.59 -1.71
CA GLU A 86 17.54 8.57 -1.87
C GLU A 86 17.37 9.39 -3.16
N ASP A 87 17.05 8.74 -4.29
CA ASP A 87 16.78 9.42 -5.58
C ASP A 87 15.55 10.34 -5.47
N LEU A 88 14.47 9.86 -4.85
CA LEU A 88 13.26 10.66 -4.61
C LEU A 88 13.54 11.86 -3.70
N GLN A 89 14.35 11.69 -2.66
CA GLN A 89 14.76 12.79 -1.78
C GLN A 89 15.65 13.82 -2.50
N GLU A 90 16.49 13.39 -3.43
CA GLU A 90 17.31 14.29 -4.24
C GLU A 90 16.45 15.11 -5.20
N ARG A 91 15.53 14.46 -5.92
CA ARG A 91 14.55 15.14 -6.79
C ARG A 91 13.69 16.15 -6.02
N LEU A 92 13.25 15.80 -4.82
CA LEU A 92 12.48 16.72 -3.97
C LEU A 92 13.31 17.95 -3.59
N ARG A 93 14.59 17.79 -3.24
CA ARG A 93 15.49 18.91 -2.94
C ARG A 93 15.71 19.80 -4.15
N GLU A 94 15.92 19.21 -5.32
CA GLU A 94 16.09 19.96 -6.57
C GLU A 94 14.83 20.79 -6.89
N GLN A 95 13.65 20.17 -6.83
CA GLN A 95 12.39 20.88 -7.01
C GLN A 95 12.16 21.97 -5.97
N GLU A 96 12.58 21.76 -4.72
CA GLU A 96 12.43 22.76 -3.66
C GLU A 96 13.34 23.97 -3.90
N ILE A 97 14.56 23.75 -4.42
CA ILE A 97 15.47 24.83 -4.86
C ILE A 97 14.84 25.60 -6.02
N GLU A 98 14.33 24.91 -7.04
CA GLU A 98 13.68 25.53 -8.21
C GLU A 98 12.47 26.40 -7.78
N ILE A 99 11.64 25.88 -6.88
CA ILE A 99 10.51 26.64 -6.31
C ILE A 99 11.01 27.87 -5.55
N GLN A 100 12.11 27.77 -4.80
CA GLN A 100 12.68 28.91 -4.09
C GLN A 100 13.21 29.98 -5.04
N GLU A 101 13.88 29.58 -6.12
CA GLU A 101 14.39 30.48 -7.15
C GLU A 101 13.25 31.20 -7.87
N LEU A 102 12.25 30.46 -8.35
CA LEU A 102 11.04 31.04 -8.94
C LEU A 102 10.32 31.98 -7.96
N LYS A 103 10.23 31.63 -6.67
CA LYS A 103 9.67 32.52 -5.64
C LYS A 103 10.50 33.77 -5.39
N ARG A 104 11.83 33.74 -5.60
CA ARG A 104 12.71 34.91 -5.50
C ARG A 104 12.52 35.80 -6.73
N GLU A 105 12.51 35.23 -7.94
CA GLU A 105 12.23 35.96 -9.18
C GLU A 105 10.87 36.65 -9.14
N MET A 106 9.83 35.93 -8.73
CA MET A 106 8.48 36.50 -8.57
C MET A 106 8.43 37.62 -7.53
N ARG A 107 9.26 37.56 -6.48
CA ARG A 107 9.36 38.63 -5.48
C ARG A 107 10.06 39.87 -6.04
N LEU A 108 11.12 39.68 -6.83
CA LEU A 108 11.85 40.77 -7.48
C LEU A 108 10.97 41.47 -8.53
N LEU A 109 10.25 40.69 -9.35
CA LEU A 109 9.30 41.20 -10.34
C LEU A 109 8.11 41.94 -9.70
N ARG A 110 7.67 41.53 -8.51
CA ARG A 110 6.60 42.24 -7.77
C ARG A 110 7.05 43.56 -7.12
N GLN A 111 8.37 43.79 -6.99
CA GLN A 111 8.91 45.01 -6.36
C GLN A 111 9.30 46.09 -7.38
N GLN A 112 9.29 45.78 -8.68
CA GLN A 112 9.33 46.77 -9.76
C GLN A 112 7.92 47.24 -10.12
#